data_AF-A0A6J6S2A0-F1
#
_entry.id   AF-A0A6J6S2A0-F1
#
_cell.length_a   1.000
_cell.length_b   1.000
_cell.length_c   1.000
_cell.angle_alpha   90.00
_cell.angle_beta   90.00
_cell.angle_gamma   90.00
#
_symmetry.space_group_name_H-M   'P 1'
#
loop_
_entity.id
_entity.type
_entity.pdbx_description
1 polymer ?
#
loop_
_entity_poly.entity_id
_entity_poly.type
_entity_poly.pdbx_seq_one_letter_code
_entity_poly.pdbx_strand_id
1 'polypeptide(L)'
;MSTSNEIAQLNQLLSDIKVLMGSLSILDTATLNKDQVSIATALDAINFRVSEINKIVSNLNLRNPTNLMELPINEIWNELSKPNPDTKVLHSLFDDQIDTVRKTALSEILTLSIE
;
A
#
# COMPACT_ATOMS: atom_id res chain seq x y z
N MET A 1 23.37 -4.08 -8.05
CA MET A 1 22.24 -4.72 -8.76
C MET A 1 21.99 -3.91 -10.02
N SER A 2 21.29 -4.43 -11.03
CA SER A 2 20.98 -3.60 -12.20
C SER A 2 19.84 -2.64 -11.87
N THR A 3 19.98 -1.39 -12.30
CA THR A 3 18.95 -0.33 -12.29
C THR A 3 17.59 -0.85 -12.75
N SER A 4 17.57 -1.76 -13.71
CA SER A 4 16.37 -2.43 -14.22
C SER A 4 15.59 -3.22 -13.15
N ASN A 5 16.26 -3.85 -12.19
CA ASN A 5 15.57 -4.62 -11.13
C ASN A 5 14.93 -3.69 -10.08
N GLU A 6 15.57 -2.56 -9.78
CA GLU A 6 15.02 -1.55 -8.85
C GLU A 6 13.80 -0.85 -9.46
N ILE A 7 13.89 -0.45 -10.73
CA ILE A 7 12.75 0.10 -11.48
C ILE A 7 11.59 -0.90 -11.52
N ALA A 8 11.85 -2.20 -11.69
CA ALA A 8 10.80 -3.23 -11.66
C ALA A 8 10.11 -3.31 -10.29
N GLN A 9 10.87 -3.26 -9.19
CA GLN A 9 10.32 -3.27 -7.84
C GLN A 9 9.52 -2.00 -7.52
N LEU A 10 9.99 -0.83 -7.95
CA LEU A 10 9.27 0.44 -7.79
C LEU A 10 7.95 0.44 -8.60
N ASN A 11 7.96 -0.11 -9.81
CA ASN A 11 6.72 -0.28 -10.59
C ASN A 11 5.75 -1.26 -9.94
N GLN A 12 6.26 -2.34 -9.35
CA GLN A 12 5.44 -3.28 -8.59
C GLN A 12 4.81 -2.59 -7.36
N LEU A 13 5.59 -1.80 -6.61
CA LEU A 13 5.09 -0.99 -5.50
C LEU A 13 3.95 -0.06 -5.93
N LEU A 14 4.10 0.65 -7.05
CA LEU A 14 3.05 1.53 -7.60
C LEU A 14 1.79 0.74 -7.99
N SER A 15 1.96 -0.46 -8.54
CA SER A 15 0.84 -1.36 -8.86
C SER A 15 0.10 -1.81 -7.60
N ASP A 16 0.83 -2.24 -6.57
CA ASP A 16 0.23 -2.69 -5.30
C ASP A 16 -0.50 -1.57 -4.57
N ILE A 17 0.05 -0.35 -4.58
CA ILE A 17 -0.63 0.86 -4.10
C ILE A 17 -1.95 1.09 -4.84
N LYS A 18 -1.95 0.97 -6.17
CA LYS A 18 -3.16 1.14 -6.97
C LYS A 18 -4.24 0.12 -6.61
N VAL A 19 -3.85 -1.14 -6.40
CA VAL A 19 -4.78 -2.18 -5.97
C VAL A 19 -5.32 -1.89 -4.57
N LEU A 20 -4.45 -1.49 -3.63
CA LEU A 20 -4.85 -1.14 -2.26
C LEU A 20 -5.89 -0.02 -2.24
N MET A 21 -5.67 1.07 -2.98
CA MET A 21 -6.65 2.16 -3.11
C MET A 21 -7.97 1.67 -3.71
N GLY A 22 -7.91 0.78 -4.70
CA GLY A 22 -9.10 0.15 -5.27
C GLY A 22 -9.88 -0.68 -4.25
N SER A 23 -9.18 -1.46 -3.42
CA SER A 23 -9.79 -2.26 -2.36
C SER A 23 -10.43 -1.40 -1.27
N LEU A 24 -9.84 -0.25 -0.92
CA LEU A 24 -10.45 0.72 0.00
C LEU A 24 -11.75 1.29 -0.57
N SER A 25 -11.77 1.65 -1.86
CA SER A 25 -12.97 2.14 -2.53
C SER A 25 -14.10 1.09 -2.58
N ILE A 26 -13.74 -0.19 -2.79
CA ILE A 26 -14.68 -1.31 -2.72
C ILE A 26 -15.21 -1.47 -1.29
N LEU A 27 -14.34 -1.38 -0.28
CA LEU A 27 -14.71 -1.48 1.13
C LEU A 27 -15.72 -0.39 1.52
N ASP A 28 -15.50 0.86 1.11
CA ASP A 28 -16.43 1.97 1.37
C ASP A 28 -17.80 1.69 0.75
N THR A 29 -17.83 1.30 -0.52
CA THR A 29 -19.07 0.99 -1.24
C THR A 29 -19.80 -0.18 -0.60
N ALA A 30 -19.09 -1.23 -0.24
CA ALA A 30 -19.64 -2.42 0.40
C ALA A 30 -20.19 -2.11 1.80
N THR A 31 -19.50 -1.25 2.56
CA THR A 31 -19.95 -0.78 3.88
C THR A 31 -21.25 0.01 3.79
N LEU A 32 -21.36 0.92 2.81
CA LEU A 32 -22.59 1.68 2.55
C LEU A 32 -23.76 0.76 2.18
N ASN A 33 -23.49 -0.24 1.34
CA ASN A 33 -24.48 -1.20 0.86
C ASN A 33 -24.75 -2.35 1.85
N LYS A 34 -24.03 -2.42 2.97
CA LYS A 34 -24.05 -3.52 3.95
C LYS A 34 -23.76 -4.90 3.33
N ASP A 35 -23.00 -4.93 2.24
CA ASP A 35 -22.62 -6.16 1.53
C ASP A 35 -21.47 -6.86 2.27
N GLN A 36 -21.82 -7.83 3.09
CA GLN A 36 -20.86 -8.56 3.93
C GLN A 36 -19.82 -9.35 3.12
N VAL A 37 -20.18 -9.84 1.93
CA VAL A 37 -19.25 -10.61 1.09
C VAL A 37 -18.20 -9.68 0.50
N SER A 38 -18.63 -8.53 -0.02
CA SER A 38 -17.70 -7.53 -0.56
C SER A 38 -16.85 -6.88 0.52
N ILE A 39 -17.39 -6.67 1.74
CA ILE A 39 -16.60 -6.20 2.90
C ILE A 39 -15.48 -7.19 3.21
N ALA A 40 -15.80 -8.48 3.40
CA ALA A 40 -14.81 -9.49 3.72
C ALA A 40 -13.72 -9.60 2.62
N THR A 41 -14.15 -9.63 1.36
CA THR A 41 -13.25 -9.70 0.21
C THR A 41 -12.31 -8.48 0.13
N ALA A 42 -12.84 -7.29 0.39
CA ALA A 42 -12.05 -6.07 0.37
C ALA A 42 -11.03 -6.03 1.52
N LEU A 43 -11.41 -6.45 2.73
CA LEU A 43 -10.52 -6.53 3.89
C LEU A 43 -9.38 -7.53 3.66
N ASP A 44 -9.68 -8.71 3.11
CA ASP A 44 -8.66 -9.71 2.75
C ASP A 44 -7.67 -9.16 1.72
N ALA A 45 -8.17 -8.46 0.70
CA ALA A 45 -7.35 -7.83 -0.31
C ALA A 45 -6.45 -6.73 0.28
N ILE A 46 -6.99 -5.89 1.17
CA ILE A 46 -6.23 -4.85 1.89
C ILE A 46 -5.12 -5.51 2.71
N ASN A 47 -5.45 -6.50 3.53
CA ASN A 47 -4.49 -7.18 4.40
C ASN A 47 -3.32 -7.79 3.60
N PHE A 48 -3.64 -8.44 2.48
CA PHE A 48 -2.63 -8.98 1.58
C PHE A 48 -1.76 -7.88 0.97
N ARG A 49 -2.36 -6.84 0.40
CA ARG A 49 -1.60 -5.78 -0.31
C ARG A 49 -0.73 -4.95 0.61
N VAL A 50 -1.21 -4.66 1.81
CA VAL A 50 -0.43 -3.97 2.85
C VAL A 50 0.83 -4.76 3.19
N SER A 51 0.74 -6.08 3.29
CA SER A 51 1.89 -6.94 3.56
C SER A 51 2.91 -6.93 2.40
N GLU A 52 2.44 -6.97 1.15
CA GLU A 52 3.31 -6.93 -0.03
C GLU A 52 4.00 -5.57 -0.19
N ILE A 53 3.27 -4.46 -0.01
CA ILE A 53 3.83 -3.11 0.00
C ILE A 53 4.93 -3.00 1.04
N ASN A 54 4.67 -3.44 2.28
CA ASN A 54 5.65 -3.35 3.36
C ASN A 54 6.93 -4.14 3.06
N LYS A 55 6.80 -5.34 2.47
CA LYS A 55 7.97 -6.13 2.04
C LYS A 55 8.77 -5.42 0.96
N ILE A 56 8.11 -4.83 -0.04
CA ILE A 56 8.79 -4.13 -1.13
C ILE A 56 9.49 -2.86 -0.60
N VAL A 57 8.80 -2.04 0.20
CA VAL A 57 9.36 -0.84 0.84
C VAL A 57 10.58 -1.19 1.69
N SER A 58 10.47 -2.20 2.57
CA SER A 58 11.59 -2.66 3.39
C SER A 58 12.78 -3.12 2.55
N ASN A 59 12.52 -3.91 1.49
CA ASN A 59 13.58 -4.40 0.60
C ASN A 59 14.28 -3.27 -0.17
N LEU A 60 13.52 -2.26 -0.60
CA LEU A 60 14.06 -1.09 -1.29
C LEU A 60 14.90 -0.27 -0.32
N ASN A 61 14.39 0.05 0.87
CA ASN A 61 15.11 0.81 1.91
C ASN A 61 16.40 0.13 2.40
N LEU A 62 16.44 -1.20 2.42
CA LEU A 62 17.67 -1.95 2.75
C LEU A 62 18.75 -1.87 1.67
N ARG A 63 18.35 -1.68 0.40
CA ARG A 63 19.25 -1.76 -0.76
C ARG A 63 19.70 -0.40 -1.25
N ASN A 64 18.81 0.59 -1.17
CA ASN A 64 19.09 2.00 -1.34
C ASN A 64 18.42 2.75 -0.19
N PRO A 65 19.07 3.75 0.42
CA PRO A 65 18.42 4.64 1.38
C PRO A 65 17.48 5.60 0.65
N THR A 66 16.54 5.08 -0.14
CA THR A 66 15.49 5.82 -0.85
C THR A 66 14.54 6.53 0.12
N ASN A 67 14.66 6.25 1.43
CA ASN A 67 13.83 6.81 2.49
C ASN A 67 12.35 6.71 2.17
N LEU A 68 11.93 5.58 1.60
CA LEU A 68 10.51 5.31 1.39
C LEU A 68 9.85 5.24 2.76
N MET A 69 8.79 6.03 2.94
CA MET A 69 8.03 6.05 4.17
C MET A 69 7.41 4.67 4.42
N GLU A 70 7.66 4.11 5.60
CA GLU A 70 7.04 2.85 5.99
C GLU A 70 5.58 3.10 6.39
N LEU A 71 4.70 2.18 6.01
CA LEU A 71 3.33 2.15 6.50
C LEU A 71 3.32 1.73 7.99
N PRO A 72 2.38 2.22 8.82
CA PRO A 72 2.23 1.88 10.22
C PRO A 72 1.56 0.51 10.31
N ILE A 73 2.29 -0.51 9.87
CA ILE A 73 1.82 -1.87 9.62
C ILE A 73 1.11 -2.47 10.85
N ASN A 74 1.61 -2.14 12.04
CA ASN A 74 1.03 -2.60 13.30
C ASN A 74 -0.35 -1.97 13.57
N GLU A 75 -0.52 -0.67 13.28
CA GLU A 75 -1.80 0.02 13.47
C GLU A 75 -2.83 -0.46 12.46
N ILE A 76 -2.39 -0.65 11.21
CA ILE A 76 -3.22 -1.22 10.14
C ILE A 76 -3.68 -2.64 10.49
N TRP A 77 -2.76 -3.53 10.91
CA TRP A 77 -3.12 -4.89 11.31
C TRP A 77 -4.01 -4.92 12.54
N ASN A 78 -3.78 -4.03 13.52
CA ASN A 78 -4.66 -3.89 14.66
C ASN A 78 -6.08 -3.51 14.23
N GLU A 79 -6.24 -2.58 13.29
CA GLU A 79 -7.55 -2.20 12.76
C GLU A 79 -8.22 -3.35 11.98
N LEU A 80 -7.48 -3.99 11.07
CA LEU A 80 -7.98 -5.10 10.25
C LEU A 80 -8.36 -6.34 11.07
N SER A 81 -7.75 -6.51 12.26
CA SER A 81 -8.07 -7.62 13.16
C SER A 81 -9.39 -7.48 13.91
N LYS A 82 -10.01 -6.28 13.89
CA LYS A 82 -11.27 -6.04 14.59
C LYS A 82 -12.42 -6.80 13.92
N PRO A 83 -13.45 -7.22 14.67
CA PRO A 83 -14.64 -7.85 14.10
C PRO A 83 -15.38 -6.96 13.09
N ASN A 84 -15.24 -5.64 13.22
CA ASN A 84 -15.77 -4.65 12.29
C ASN A 84 -14.74 -3.51 12.15
N PRO A 85 -13.77 -3.62 11.22
CA PRO A 85 -12.78 -2.58 10.99
C PRO A 85 -13.44 -1.28 10.56
N ASP A 86 -12.97 -0.17 11.11
CA ASP A 86 -13.46 1.17 10.78
C ASP A 86 -12.76 1.68 9.52
N THR A 87 -13.53 1.86 8.46
CA THR A 87 -13.02 2.33 7.16
C THR A 87 -12.39 3.72 7.27
N LYS A 88 -12.90 4.59 8.15
CA LYS A 88 -12.31 5.93 8.37
C LYS A 88 -10.94 5.85 9.02
N VAL A 89 -10.75 4.91 9.94
CA VAL A 89 -9.45 4.68 10.57
C VAL A 89 -8.48 4.15 9.52
N LEU A 90 -8.91 3.17 8.70
CA LEU A 90 -8.09 2.67 7.60
C LEU A 90 -7.66 3.78 6.64
N HIS A 91 -8.57 4.64 6.17
CA HIS A 91 -8.23 5.80 5.33
C HIS A 91 -7.21 6.72 6.01
N SER A 92 -7.41 7.06 7.29
CA SER A 92 -6.46 7.91 8.03
C SER A 92 -5.06 7.29 8.16
N LEU A 93 -4.98 5.95 8.22
CA LEU A 93 -3.72 5.22 8.26
C LEU A 93 -3.06 5.09 6.88
N PHE A 94 -3.79 5.35 5.79
CA PHE A 94 -3.29 5.13 4.42
C PHE A 94 -3.06 6.41 3.63
N ASP A 95 -3.96 7.40 3.70
CA ASP A 95 -4.06 8.48 2.71
C ASP A 95 -2.75 9.26 2.52
N ASP A 96 -2.20 9.80 3.61
CA ASP A 96 -0.98 10.64 3.54
C ASP A 96 0.26 9.82 3.18
N GLN A 97 0.34 8.59 3.67
CA GLN A 97 1.53 7.76 3.54
C GLN A 97 1.60 7.09 2.18
N ILE A 98 0.48 6.57 1.67
CA ILE A 98 0.40 6.00 0.32
C ILE A 98 0.74 7.08 -0.70
N ASP A 99 0.22 8.30 -0.54
CA ASP A 99 0.56 9.39 -1.46
C ASP A 99 2.05 9.74 -1.41
N THR A 100 2.65 9.78 -0.21
CA THR A 100 4.09 10.00 -0.02
C THR A 100 4.92 8.90 -0.66
N VAL A 101 4.64 7.63 -0.37
CA VAL A 101 5.35 6.47 -0.95
C VAL A 101 5.24 6.47 -2.46
N ARG A 102 4.05 6.74 -3.00
CA ARG A 102 3.81 6.83 -4.45
C ARG A 102 4.65 7.92 -5.11
N LYS A 103 4.68 9.13 -4.53
CA LYS A 103 5.47 10.25 -5.05
C LYS A 103 6.97 9.95 -5.01
N THR A 104 7.47 9.43 -3.90
CA THR A 104 8.88 9.05 -3.76
C THR A 104 9.26 7.96 -4.75
N ALA A 105 8.43 6.92 -4.92
CA ALA A 105 8.70 5.84 -5.86
C ALA A 105 8.74 6.33 -7.32
N LEU A 106 7.84 7.24 -7.71
CA LEU A 106 7.86 7.87 -9.04
C LEU A 106 9.11 8.73 -9.26
N SER A 107 9.50 9.50 -8.24
CA SER A 107 10.72 10.31 -8.30
C SER A 107 11.96 9.42 -8.46
N GLU A 108 12.03 8.31 -7.74
CA GLU A 108 13.15 7.38 -7.82
C GLU A 108 13.23 6.70 -9.19
N ILE A 109 12.10 6.26 -9.76
CA ILE A 109 12.08 5.73 -11.13
C ILE A 109 12.62 6.76 -12.12
N LEU A 110 12.25 8.03 -11.98
CA LEU A 110 12.74 9.09 -12.87
C LEU A 110 14.26 9.24 -12.75
N THR A 111 14.79 9.30 -11.53
CA THR A 111 16.24 9.38 -11.26
C THR A 111 16.98 8.18 -11.86
N LEU A 112 16.50 6.96 -11.63
CA LEU A 112 17.13 5.73 -12.14
C LEU A 112 17.01 5.60 -13.66
N SER A 113 16.05 6.28 -14.29
CA SER A 113 15.85 6.22 -15.76
C SER A 113 16.79 7.14 -16.53
N ILE A 114 17.46 8.08 -15.85
CA ILE A 114 18.41 9.03 -16.45
C ILE A 114 19.87 8.71 -16.14
N GLU A 115 20.14 7.68 -15.32
CA GLU A 115 21.46 7.09 -15.06
C GLU A 115 21.83 6.03 -16.10
#